data_AF-A0A933PM07-F1
#
_entry.id   AF-A0A933PM07-F1
#
_cell.length_a   1.000
_cell.length_b   1.000
_cell.length_c   1.000
_cell.angle_alpha   90.00
_cell.angle_beta   90.00
_cell.angle_gamma   90.00
#
_symmetry.space_group_name_H-M   'P 1'
#
loop_
_entity.id
_entity.type
_entity.pdbx_description
1 polymer ?
#
loop_
_entity_poly.entity_id
_entity_poly.type
_entity_poly.pdbx_seq_one_letter_code
_entity_poly.pdbx_strand_id
1 'polypeptide(L)' 'MPTFRVIITRDVTESTVIEVEAETKEQAETAAFAKLHASTDTEWEIDEGSWNQSGAYVTGIDQTSN' A
#
# COMPACT_ATOMS: atom_id res chain seq x y z
N MET A 1 -9.70 -17.02 -4.17
CA MET A 1 -9.65 -15.64 -4.71
C MET A 1 -8.24 -15.40 -5.20
N PRO A 2 -8.02 -14.63 -6.28
CA PRO A 2 -6.67 -14.29 -6.69
C PRO A 2 -5.96 -13.47 -5.60
N THR A 3 -4.65 -13.67 -5.50
CA THR A 3 -3.79 -12.85 -4.65
C THR A 3 -3.25 -11.69 -5.48
N PHE A 4 -3.17 -10.52 -4.86
CA PHE A 4 -2.60 -9.32 -5.44
C PHE A 4 -1.44 -8.82 -4.59
N ARG A 5 -0.36 -8.42 -5.27
CA ARG A 5 0.75 -7.66 -4.71
C ARG A 5 0.51 -6.20 -5.04
N VAL A 6 0.23 -5.40 -4.01
CA VAL A 6 0.00 -3.96 -4.12
C VAL A 6 1.23 -3.22 -3.61
N ILE A 7 1.80 -2.36 -4.44
CA ILE A 7 2.95 -1.52 -4.11
C ILE A 7 2.42 -0.15 -3.70
N ILE A 8 2.66 0.25 -2.46
CA ILE A 8 2.25 1.54 -1.91
C ILE A 8 3.51 2.37 -1.64
N THR A 9 3.52 3.60 -2.15
CA THR A 9 4.61 4.57 -2.03
C THR A 9 4.14 5.75 -1.18
N ARG A 10 4.89 6.10 -0.12
CA ARG A 10 4.58 7.23 0.77
C ARG A 10 5.44 8.46 0.48
N ASP A 11 6.66 8.24 0.00
CA ASP A 11 7.58 9.28 -0.49
C ASP A 11 8.32 8.75 -1.73
N VAL A 12 8.94 9.61 -2.52
CA VAL A 12 9.67 9.25 -3.75
C VAL A 12 10.69 8.14 -3.51
N THR A 13 11.22 8.02 -2.28
CA THR A 13 12.20 7.00 -1.91
C THR A 13 11.66 5.82 -1.10
N GLU A 14 10.39 5.85 -0.67
CA GLU A 14 9.84 4.87 0.29
C GLU A 14 8.61 4.15 -0.25
N SER A 15 8.75 2.84 -0.46
CA SER A 15 7.67 1.96 -0.92
C SER A 15 7.61 0.67 -0.12
N THR A 16 6.40 0.15 0.07
CA THR A 16 6.15 -1.18 0.65
C THR A 16 5.26 -2.02 -0.25
N VAL A 17 5.36 -3.34 -0.11
CA VAL A 17 4.53 -4.30 -0.86
C VAL A 17 3.59 -4.99 0.11
N ILE A 18 2.30 -4.93 -0.19
CA ILE A 18 1.25 -5.58 0.61
C ILE A 18 0.56 -6.64 -0.23
N GLU A 19 0.54 -7.85 0.29
CA GLU A 19 -0.20 -8.97 -0.31
C GLU A 19 -1.61 -9.06 0.29
N VAL A 20 -2.60 -9.10 -0.58
CA VAL A 20 -4.02 -9.20 -0.22
C VAL A 20 -4.75 -10.15 -1.16
N GLU A 21 -5.76 -10.84 -0.65
CA GLU A 21 -6.70 -11.59 -1.47
C GLU A 21 -7.89 -10.69 -1.81
N ALA A 22 -8.24 -10.60 -3.09
CA ALA A 22 -9.35 -9.78 -3.56
C ALA A 22 -9.95 -10.39 -4.83
N GLU A 23 -11.11 -9.90 -5.26
CA GLU A 23 -11.70 -10.31 -6.55
C GLU A 23 -11.29 -9.39 -7.70
N THR A 24 -11.00 -8.12 -7.38
CA THR A 24 -10.61 -7.09 -8.35
C THR A 24 -9.41 -6.29 -7.85
N LYS A 25 -8.74 -5.57 -8.76
CA LYS A 25 -7.63 -4.68 -8.41
C LYS A 25 -8.07 -3.54 -7.49
N GLU A 26 -9.26 -3.00 -7.67
CA GLU A 26 -9.81 -1.92 -6.82
C GLU A 26 -10.09 -2.41 -5.39
N GLN A 27 -10.61 -3.64 -5.25
CA GLN A 27 -10.73 -4.28 -3.94
C GLN A 27 -9.36 -4.54 -3.32
N ALA A 28 -8.37 -4.95 -4.11
CA ALA A 28 -7.00 -5.17 -3.65
C ALA A 28 -6.37 -3.88 -3.11
N GLU A 29 -6.50 -2.76 -3.83
CA GLU A 29 -6.02 -1.45 -3.37
C GLU A 29 -6.65 -1.04 -2.03
N THR A 30 -7.99 -1.14 -1.93
CA THR A 30 -8.72 -0.82 -0.71
C THR A 30 -8.26 -1.70 0.46
N ALA A 31 -8.13 -3.01 0.24
CA ALA A 31 -7.66 -3.96 1.25
C ALA A 31 -6.20 -3.71 1.65
N ALA A 32 -5.35 -3.33 0.70
CA ALA A 32 -3.94 -3.04 0.95
C ALA A 32 -3.77 -1.79 1.81
N PHE A 33 -4.50 -0.71 1.53
CA PHE A 33 -4.51 0.48 2.40
C PHE A 33 -5.07 0.16 3.79
N ALA A 34 -6.17 -0.60 3.88
CA ALA A 34 -6.71 -1.01 5.17
C ALA A 34 -5.68 -1.81 5.99
N LYS A 35 -4.94 -2.71 5.34
CA LYS A 35 -3.87 -3.51 5.97
C LYS A 35 -2.66 -2.66 6.37
N LEU A 36 -2.29 -1.66 5.56
CA LEU A 36 -1.25 -0.68 5.89
C LEU A 36 -1.62 0.11 7.16
N HIS A 37 -2.86 0.59 7.25
CA HIS A 37 -3.35 1.38 8.38
C HIS A 37 -3.61 0.54 9.64
N ALA A 38 -3.96 -0.74 9.49
CA ALA A 38 -4.20 -1.64 10.61
C ALA A 38 -2.90 -2.24 11.18
N SER A 39 -1.78 -2.18 10.45
CA SER A 39 -0.50 -2.67 10.93
C SER A 39 0.12 -1.66 11.90
N THR A 40 -0.01 -1.96 13.20
CA THR A 40 0.53 -1.18 14.33
C THR A 40 2.05 -1.07 14.35
N ASP A 41 2.76 -1.85 13.54
CA ASP A 41 4.22 -1.77 13.32
C ASP A 41 4.61 -0.72 12.27
N THR A 42 3.62 -0.09 11.63
CA THR A 42 3.84 1.02 10.68
C THR A 42 3.43 2.33 11.33
N GLU A 43 4.04 2.63 12.49
CA GLU A 43 4.17 4.00 12.98
C GLU A 43 5.13 4.75 12.05
N TRP A 44 4.57 5.16 10.93
CA TRP A 44 5.20 6.06 10.00
C TRP A 44 5.28 7.44 10.65
N GLU A 45 6.30 7.69 11.47
CA GLU A 45 6.62 9.01 12.00
C GLU A 45 6.55 10.02 10.83
N ILE A 46 5.66 10.99 10.96
CA ILE A 46 5.54 12.09 10.01
C ILE A 46 6.54 13.13 10.48
N ASP A 47 7.70 13.21 9.84
CA ASP A 47 8.59 14.34 10.09
C ASP A 47 7.88 15.61 9.58
N GLU A 48 7.64 16.58 10.48
CA GLU A 48 6.84 17.80 10.27
C GLU A 48 7.42 18.78 9.21
N GLY A 49 8.32 18.31 8.34
CA GLY A 49 8.97 19.08 7.28
C GLY A 49 8.87 18.50 5.88
N SER A 50 8.17 17.38 5.67
CA SER A 50 8.12 16.76 4.33
C SER A 50 7.21 17.55 3.38
N TRP A 51 7.83 18.36 2.51
CA TRP A 51 7.22 19.20 1.48
C TRP A 51 6.36 18.45 0.44
N ASN A 52 6.40 17.12 0.45
CA ASN A 52 5.61 16.23 -0.40
C ASN A 52 4.60 15.40 0.41
N GLN A 53 3.79 16.07 1.22
CA GLN A 53 2.65 15.50 1.97
C GLN A 53 1.53 14.90 1.10
N SER A 54 1.82 14.46 -0.13
CA SER A 54 0.87 13.64 -0.86
C SER A 54 0.74 12.32 -0.10
N GLY A 55 -0.46 12.01 0.41
CA GLY A 55 -0.71 10.76 1.13
C GLY A 55 -0.21 9.56 0.33
N ALA A 56 0.09 8.46 1.04
CA ALA A 56 0.57 7.24 0.41
C ALA A 56 -0.32 6.84 -0.78
N TYR A 57 0.28 6.49 -1.91
CA TYR A 57 -0.42 6.20 -3.16
C TYR A 57 0.05 4.88 -3.74
N VAL A 58 -0.84 4.18 -4.45
CA VAL A 58 -0.49 2.93 -5.13
C VAL A 58 0.31 3.23 -6.39
N THR A 59 1.47 2.61 -6.52
CA THR A 59 2.33 2.70 -7.71
C THR A 59 2.29 1.44 -8.58
N GLY A 60 1.79 0.32 -8.05
CA GLY A 60 1.66 -0.92 -8.79
C GLY A 60 0.69 -1.92 -8.17
N ILE A 61 -0.02 -2.68 -9.01
CA ILE A 61 -0.87 -3.80 -8.61
C ILE A 61 -0.63 -4.96 -9.56
N ASP A 62 0.03 -5.99 -9.06
CA ASP A 62 0.29 -7.23 -9.78
C ASP A 62 -0.57 -8.35 -9.22
N GLN A 63 -1.29 -9.05 -10.11
CA GLN A 63 -2.00 -10.27 -9.71
C GLN A 63 -1.00 -11.42 -9.67
N THR A 64 -0.81 -12.02 -8.51
CA THR A 64 -0.06 -13.26 -8.36
C THR A 64 -1.01 -14.44 -8.54
N SER A 65 -1.02 -14.99 -9.76
CA SER A 65 -1.63 -16.29 -10.00
C SER A 65 -0.68 -17.36 -9.46
N ASN A 66 -1.08 -18.06 -8.40
CA ASN A 66 -0.49 -19.33 -8.01
C ASN A 66 -1.07 -20.45 -8.88
#